data_AF-E0USN8-F1
#
_entry.id   AF-E0USN8-F1
#
_cell.length_a   1.000
_cell.length_b   1.000
_cell.length_c   1.000
_cell.angle_alpha   90.00
_cell.angle_beta   90.00
_cell.angle_gamma   90.00
#
_symmetry.space_group_name_H-M   'P 1'
#
loop_
_entity.id
_entity.type
_entity.pdbx_description
1 polymer ?
#
loop_
_entity_poly.entity_id
_entity_poly.type
_entity_poly.pdbx_seq_one_letter_code
_entity_poly.pdbx_strand_id
1 'polypeptide(L)' 'MCFIISVVGLFLAYNFYNAGNMLLAGGSVLVSAVFIFLMIRNILHVKKKREEKNDN' A
#
# COMPACT_ATOMS: atom_id res chain seq x y z
N MET A 1 -9.35 0.89 -3.73
CA MET A 1 -8.40 0.18 -4.62
C MET A 1 -7.07 -0.16 -3.92
N CYS A 2 -6.43 0.73 -3.15
CA CYS A 2 -5.25 0.37 -2.32
C CYS A 2 -5.47 -0.80 -1.35
N PHE A 3 -6.65 -0.89 -0.73
CA PHE A 3 -6.97 -1.95 0.23
C PHE A 3 -6.90 -3.35 -0.40
N ILE A 4 -7.38 -3.49 -1.64
CA ILE A 4 -7.35 -4.74 -2.40
C ILE A 4 -5.89 -5.13 -2.69
N ILE A 5 -5.06 -4.16 -3.05
CA ILE A 5 -3.68 -4.42 -3.46
C ILE A 5 -2.80 -4.74 -2.23
N SER A 6 -3.11 -4.17 -1.06
CA SER A 6 -2.47 -4.54 0.20
C SER A 6 -2.82 -5.98 0.62
N VAL A 7 -4.08 -6.40 0.46
CA VAL A 7 -4.52 -7.78 0.74
C VAL A 7 -3.89 -8.78 -0.24
N VAL A 8 -3.86 -8.47 -1.53
CA VAL A 8 -3.21 -9.32 -2.55
C VAL A 8 -1.71 -9.42 -2.31
N GLY A 9 -1.05 -8.31 -1.95
CA GLY A 9 0.38 -8.29 -1.59
C GLY A 9 0.69 -9.15 -0.37
N LEU A 10 -0.18 -9.16 0.65
CA LEU A 10 -0.03 -10.02 1.82
C LEU A 10 -0.17 -11.51 1.46
N PHE A 11 -1.15 -11.84 0.62
CA PHE A 11 -1.41 -13.22 0.18
C PHE A 11 -0.26 -13.77 -0.68
N LEU A 12 0.31 -12.95 -1.55
CA LEU A 12 1.51 -13.27 -2.32
C LEU A 12 2.74 -13.42 -1.41
N ALA A 13 2.97 -12.50 -0.48
CA ALA A 13 4.08 -12.58 0.45
C ALA A 13 4.05 -13.88 1.27
N TYR A 14 2.88 -14.28 1.76
CA TYR A 14 2.70 -15.52 2.51
C TYR A 14 2.98 -16.77 1.67
N ASN A 15 2.48 -16.81 0.42
CA ASN A 15 2.77 -17.92 -0.50
C ASN A 15 4.26 -18.00 -0.84
N PHE A 16 4.91 -16.88 -1.12
CA PHE A 16 6.33 -16.86 -1.48
C PHE A 16 7.26 -17.15 -0.30
N TYR A 17 6.87 -16.74 0.91
CA TYR A 17 7.57 -17.11 2.13
C TYR A 17 7.51 -18.63 2.37
N ASN A 18 6.32 -19.23 2.19
CA ASN A 18 6.15 -20.68 2.35
C ASN A 18 6.84 -21.50 1.24
N ALA A 19 7.01 -20.91 0.04
CA ALA A 19 7.73 -21.53 -1.07
C ALA A 19 9.27 -21.41 -0.97
N GLY A 20 9.82 -20.80 0.10
CA GLY A 20 11.27 -20.64 0.30
C GLY A 20 11.93 -19.59 -0.61
N ASN A 21 11.13 -18.83 -1.37
CA ASN A 21 11.63 -17.90 -2.39
C ASN A 21 11.77 -16.48 -1.81
N MET A 22 12.86 -16.28 -1.06
CA MET A 22 13.13 -15.07 -0.27
C MET A 22 13.17 -13.77 -1.10
N LEU A 23 13.61 -13.86 -2.37
CA LEU A 23 13.63 -12.73 -3.32
C LEU A 23 12.22 -12.19 -3.60
N LEU A 24 11.25 -13.10 -3.70
CA LEU A 24 9.88 -12.80 -4.09
C LEU A 24 9.04 -12.36 -2.89
N ALA A 25 9.36 -12.88 -1.69
CA ALA A 25 8.89 -12.33 -0.43
C ALA A 25 9.37 -10.88 -0.24
N GLY A 26 10.65 -10.59 -0.51
CA GLY A 26 11.19 -9.23 -0.50
C GLY A 26 10.50 -8.30 -1.50
N GLY A 27 10.27 -8.76 -2.73
CA GLY A 27 9.53 -8.01 -3.74
C GLY A 27 8.09 -7.68 -3.32
N SER A 28 7.40 -8.63 -2.69
CA SER A 28 6.03 -8.45 -2.20
C SER A 28 5.95 -7.41 -1.06
N VAL A 29 6.95 -7.41 -0.17
CA VAL A 29 7.09 -6.39 0.90
C VAL A 29 7.33 -5.01 0.30
N LEU A 30 8.20 -4.91 -0.71
CA LEU A 30 8.51 -3.65 -1.40
C LEU A 30 7.27 -3.07 -2.10
N VAL A 31 6.49 -3.92 -2.77
CA VAL A 31 5.22 -3.53 -3.40
C VAL A 31 4.23 -3.04 -2.34
N SER A 32 4.07 -3.77 -1.23
CA SER A 32 3.20 -3.36 -0.13
C SER A 32 3.59 -2.00 0.46
N ALA A 33 4.90 -1.76 0.66
CA ALA A 33 5.41 -0.49 1.18
C ALA A 33 5.11 0.70 0.25
N VAL A 34 5.26 0.53 -1.08
CA VAL A 34 4.91 1.56 -2.07
C VAL A 34 3.42 1.90 -2.03
N PHE A 35 2.56 0.89 -1.92
CA PHE A 35 1.11 1.11 -1.84
C PHE A 35 0.68 1.81 -0.55
N ILE A 36 1.31 1.49 0.58
CA ILE A 36 1.09 2.18 1.86
C ILE A 36 1.51 3.65 1.74
N PHE A 37 2.68 3.92 1.16
CA PHE A 37 3.16 5.29 0.95
C PHE A 37 2.20 6.12 0.07
N LEU A 38 1.72 5.55 -1.03
CA LEU A 38 0.73 6.19 -1.90
C LEU A 38 -0.61 6.42 -1.19
N MET A 39 -1.05 5.49 -0.34
CA MET A 39 -2.27 5.65 0.45
C MET A 39 -2.16 6.80 1.45
N ILE A 40 -1.03 6.91 2.17
CA ILE A 40 -0.76 8.01 3.10
C ILE A 40 -0.76 9.35 2.34
N ARG A 41 -0.07 9.43 1.20
CA ARG A 41 -0.08 10.63 0.35
C ARG A 41 -1.48 11.00 -0.12
N ASN A 42 -2.29 10.02 -0.51
CA ASN A 42 -3.64 10.27 -0.98
C ASN A 42 -4.56 10.81 0.15
N ILE A 43 -4.44 10.27 1.38
CA ILE A 43 -5.19 10.76 2.55
C ILE A 43 -4.81 12.20 2.88
N LEU A 44 -3.51 12.52 2.92
CA LEU A 44 -3.00 13.87 3.17
C LEU A 44 -3.49 14.87 2.11
N HIS A 45 -3.42 14.49 0.83
CA HIS A 45 -3.88 15.34 -0.27
C HIS A 45 -5.39 15.60 -0.22
N VAL A 46 -6.20 14.57 0.08
CA VAL A 46 -7.65 14.73 0.23
C VAL A 46 -8.00 15.55 1.47
N LYS A 47 -7.27 15.39 2.58
CA LYS A 47 -7.44 16.22 3.78
C LYS A 47 -7.20 17.69 3.48
N LYS A 48 -6.06 18.01 2.84
CA LYS A 48 -5.71 19.38 2.47
C LYS A 48 -6.78 20.03 1.57
N LYS A 49 -7.25 19.30 0.55
CA LYS A 49 -8.35 19.75 -0.31
C LYS A 49 -9.65 20.03 0.44
N ARG A 50 -9.90 19.33 1.55
CA ARG A 50 -11.12 19.48 2.35
C ARG A 50 -11.04 20.69 3.28
N GLU A 51 -9.85 20.99 3.79
CA GLU A 51 -9.56 22.19 4.59
C GLU A 51 -9.65 23.45 3.72
N GLU A 52 -9.06 23.45 2.52
CA GLU A 52 -9.16 24.57 1.56
C GLU A 52 -10.59 24.85 1.07
N LYS A 53 -11.50 23.86 1.16
CA LYS A 53 -12.90 24.01 0.73
C LYS A 53 -13.86 24.39 1.88
N ASN A 54 -13.39 24.39 3.12
CA ASN A 54 -14.20 24.75 4.30
C ASN A 54 -13.87 26.17 4.82
N ASP A 55 -12.84 26.80 4.25
CA ASP A 55 -12.36 28.16 4.59
C ASP A 55 -12.85 29.22 3.57
N ASN A 56 -13.57 28.81 2.52
CA ASN A 56 -14.23 29.66 1.51
C ASN A 56 -15.76 29.53 1.63
#